data_AF-A0A534V1R2-F1
#
_entry.id   AF-A0A534V1R2-F1
#
_cell.length_a   1.000
_cell.length_b   1.000
_cell.length_c   1.000
_cell.angle_alpha   90.00
_cell.angle_beta   90.00
_cell.angle_gamma   90.00
#
_symmetry.space_group_name_H-M   'P 1'
#
loop_
_entity.id
_entity.type
_entity.pdbx_description
1 polymer ?
#
loop_
_entity_poly.entity_id
_entity_poly.type
_entity_poly.pdbx_seq_one_letter_code
_entity_poly.pdbx_strand_id
1 'polypeptide(L)'
;MENIDQAKSSVHQWIGRHQHAVLYDEETSALLDVASGKSVNLPWRDMTAFEEKTHPETTDTYLVLLFENGKQIALVEPGGVAFAPSTENSGPVQDLPPVVCLSDFHTLKQRVDHHLYDHPDEPPPRETLNLIMICIATLDGARAVGFDVADLEGELEKSLNEIERRTR
;
A
#
# COMPACT_ATOMS: atom_id res chain seq x y z
N MET A 1 -22.43 -17.66 -4.86
CA MET A 1 -22.95 -16.53 -5.68
C MET A 1 -23.52 -15.44 -4.78
N GLU A 2 -24.45 -15.76 -3.85
CA GLU A 2 -25.00 -14.79 -2.88
C GLU A 2 -23.95 -14.00 -2.07
N ASN A 3 -22.83 -14.63 -1.67
CA ASN A 3 -21.75 -13.95 -0.93
C ASN A 3 -21.01 -12.90 -1.80
N ILE A 4 -20.87 -13.14 -3.11
CA ILE A 4 -20.17 -12.21 -4.02
C ILE A 4 -21.03 -10.98 -4.29
N ASP A 5 -22.33 -11.14 -4.49
CA ASP A 5 -23.24 -10.02 -4.74
C ASP A 5 -23.36 -9.12 -3.49
N GLN A 6 -23.38 -9.70 -2.29
CA GLN A 6 -23.34 -8.95 -1.04
C GLN A 6 -22.02 -8.19 -0.86
N ALA A 7 -20.89 -8.81 -1.20
CA ALA A 7 -19.60 -8.14 -1.14
C ALA A 7 -19.48 -6.98 -2.13
N LYS A 8 -19.93 -7.17 -3.38
CA LYS A 8 -20.02 -6.10 -4.38
C LYS A 8 -20.86 -4.94 -3.88
N SER A 9 -22.05 -5.23 -3.33
CA SER A 9 -22.91 -4.21 -2.74
C SER A 9 -22.22 -3.46 -1.59
N SER A 10 -21.48 -4.17 -0.73
CA SER A 10 -20.76 -3.58 0.41
C SER A 10 -19.59 -2.71 -0.05
N VAL A 11 -18.82 -3.18 -1.04
CA VAL A 11 -17.75 -2.40 -1.70
C VAL A 11 -18.33 -1.14 -2.33
N HIS A 12 -19.42 -1.24 -3.09
CA HIS A 12 -20.07 -0.06 -3.69
C HIS A 12 -20.57 0.93 -2.65
N GLN A 13 -21.18 0.42 -1.57
CA GLN A 13 -21.69 1.26 -0.49
C GLN A 13 -20.56 1.98 0.25
N TRP A 14 -19.46 1.27 0.56
CA TRP A 14 -18.30 1.86 1.21
C TRP A 14 -17.66 2.90 0.28
N ILE A 15 -17.36 2.55 -0.97
CA ILE A 15 -16.75 3.46 -1.95
C ILE A 15 -17.62 4.69 -2.22
N GLY A 16 -18.95 4.53 -2.27
CA GLY A 16 -19.88 5.66 -2.43
C GLY A 16 -19.77 6.72 -1.33
N ARG A 17 -19.28 6.36 -0.14
CA ARG A 17 -19.01 7.29 0.98
C ARG A 17 -17.57 7.80 1.00
N HIS A 18 -16.63 7.06 0.41
CA HIS A 18 -15.18 7.29 0.53
C HIS A 18 -14.50 7.47 -0.85
N GLN A 19 -15.16 8.14 -1.79
CA GLN A 19 -14.71 8.30 -3.19
C GLN A 19 -13.35 9.03 -3.33
N HIS A 20 -12.92 9.76 -2.31
CA HIS A 20 -11.62 10.43 -2.30
C HIS A 20 -10.47 9.48 -1.91
N ALA A 21 -10.76 8.30 -1.37
CA ALA A 21 -9.77 7.30 -0.99
C ALA A 21 -9.64 6.20 -2.06
N VAL A 22 -10.77 5.67 -2.52
CA VAL A 22 -10.82 4.60 -3.52
C VAL A 22 -11.95 4.85 -4.51
N LEU A 23 -11.68 4.61 -5.80
CA LEU A 23 -12.69 4.54 -6.85
C LEU A 23 -12.78 3.11 -7.38
N TYR A 24 -13.94 2.71 -7.91
CA TYR A 24 -14.14 1.39 -8.48
C TYR A 24 -14.64 1.47 -9.91
N ASP A 25 -13.97 0.76 -10.80
CA ASP A 25 -14.37 0.53 -12.18
C ASP A 25 -15.05 -0.83 -12.30
N GLU A 26 -16.37 -0.81 -12.51
CA GLU A 26 -17.17 -2.03 -12.66
C GLU A 26 -16.82 -2.82 -13.93
N GLU A 27 -16.43 -2.15 -15.02
CA GLU A 27 -16.18 -2.80 -16.31
C GLU A 27 -14.92 -3.66 -16.26
N THR A 28 -13.87 -3.14 -15.62
CA THR A 28 -12.59 -3.85 -15.45
C THR A 28 -12.48 -4.59 -14.12
N SER A 29 -13.45 -4.38 -13.21
CA SER A 29 -13.39 -4.86 -11.82
C SER A 29 -12.11 -4.41 -11.12
N ALA A 30 -11.74 -3.14 -11.27
CA ALA A 30 -10.51 -2.57 -10.71
C ALA A 30 -10.80 -1.50 -9.65
N LEU A 31 -10.02 -1.50 -8.57
CA LEU A 31 -9.98 -0.43 -7.59
C LEU A 31 -8.85 0.53 -7.96
N LEU A 32 -9.14 1.81 -8.04
CA LEU A 32 -8.16 2.88 -8.15
C LEU A 32 -7.93 3.47 -6.77
N ASP A 33 -6.70 3.33 -6.27
CA ASP A 33 -6.21 4.03 -5.09
C ASP A 33 -5.96 5.50 -5.48
N VAL A 34 -6.76 6.41 -4.92
CA VAL A 34 -6.78 7.81 -5.36
C VAL A 34 -5.49 8.54 -5.00
N ALA A 35 -4.90 8.21 -3.84
CA ALA A 35 -3.70 8.88 -3.35
C ALA A 35 -2.47 8.57 -4.21
N SER A 36 -2.31 7.32 -4.64
CA SER A 36 -1.20 6.87 -5.48
C SER A 36 -1.49 6.94 -6.98
N GLY A 37 -2.76 7.03 -7.38
CA GLY A 37 -3.19 6.94 -8.77
C GLY A 37 -3.02 5.54 -9.38
N LYS A 38 -2.73 4.52 -8.56
CA LYS A 38 -2.52 3.14 -9.02
C LYS A 38 -3.78 2.31 -8.89
N SER A 39 -3.95 1.36 -9.81
CA SER A 39 -5.08 0.44 -9.81
C SER A 39 -4.67 -0.99 -9.45
N VAL A 40 -5.58 -1.70 -8.81
CA VAL A 40 -5.49 -3.13 -8.53
C VAL A 40 -6.79 -3.83 -8.91
N ASN A 41 -6.68 -5.00 -9.55
CA ASN A 41 -7.84 -5.78 -9.92
C ASN A 41 -8.46 -6.45 -8.68
N LEU A 42 -9.78 -6.48 -8.62
CA LEU A 42 -10.56 -7.27 -7.67
C LEU A 42 -10.93 -8.62 -8.29
N PRO A 43 -10.25 -9.71 -7.93
CA PRO A 43 -10.60 -11.04 -8.42
C PRO A 43 -11.84 -11.57 -7.68
N TRP A 44 -13.02 -11.08 -8.02
CA TRP A 44 -14.29 -11.44 -7.36
C TRP A 44 -14.53 -12.95 -7.23
N ARG A 45 -14.01 -13.73 -8.19
CA ARG A 45 -14.14 -15.20 -8.19
C ARG A 45 -13.34 -15.86 -7.07
N ASP A 46 -12.26 -15.23 -6.64
CA ASP A 46 -11.33 -15.76 -5.64
C ASP A 46 -11.66 -15.23 -4.24
N MET A 47 -12.72 -14.42 -4.09
CA MET A 47 -13.08 -13.83 -2.81
C MET A 47 -13.84 -14.84 -1.94
N THR A 48 -13.35 -15.04 -0.72
CA THR A 48 -13.89 -16.03 0.23
C THR A 48 -14.73 -15.38 1.33
N ALA A 49 -14.36 -14.18 1.77
CA ALA A 49 -15.05 -13.44 2.82
C ALA A 49 -14.83 -11.93 2.69
N PHE A 50 -15.71 -11.16 3.31
CA PHE A 50 -15.57 -9.72 3.48
C PHE A 50 -16.11 -9.30 4.86
N GLU A 51 -15.49 -8.29 5.46
CA GLU A 51 -15.84 -7.80 6.81
C GLU A 51 -15.70 -6.29 6.87
N GLU A 52 -16.77 -5.57 7.19
CA GLU A 52 -16.69 -4.16 7.57
C GLU A 52 -16.36 -4.06 9.06
N LYS A 53 -15.36 -3.25 9.39
CA LYS A 53 -14.83 -3.09 10.74
C LYS A 53 -14.72 -1.61 11.10
N THR A 54 -14.64 -1.33 12.39
CA THR A 54 -14.46 0.04 12.91
C THR A 54 -13.10 0.14 13.60
N HIS A 55 -12.32 1.15 13.24
CA HIS A 55 -11.05 1.42 13.88
C HIS A 55 -11.29 1.85 15.35
N PRO A 56 -10.65 1.21 16.34
CA PRO A 56 -10.98 1.42 17.76
C PRO A 56 -10.68 2.84 18.25
N GLU A 57 -9.71 3.52 17.64
CA GLU A 57 -9.26 4.84 18.08
C GLU A 57 -9.93 5.99 17.31
N THR A 58 -10.14 5.83 16.00
CA THR A 58 -10.61 6.91 15.13
C THR A 58 -12.11 6.82 14.86
N THR A 59 -12.74 5.68 15.17
CA THR A 59 -14.13 5.35 14.87
C THR A 59 -14.47 5.25 13.37
N ASP A 60 -13.46 5.33 12.50
CA ASP A 60 -13.64 5.19 11.05
C ASP A 60 -13.95 3.75 10.66
N THR A 61 -14.73 3.58 9.60
CA THR A 61 -15.07 2.26 9.06
C THR A 61 -14.13 1.86 7.92
N TYR A 62 -13.66 0.62 7.93
CA TYR A 62 -12.87 0.04 6.85
C TYR A 62 -13.42 -1.31 6.42
N LEU A 63 -13.22 -1.66 5.15
CA LEU A 63 -13.74 -2.89 4.56
C LEU A 63 -12.59 -3.85 4.24
N VAL A 64 -12.56 -5.01 4.88
CA VAL A 64 -11.58 -6.07 4.62
C VAL A 64 -12.14 -7.06 3.61
N LEU A 65 -11.35 -7.41 2.60
CA LEU A 65 -11.66 -8.42 1.59
C LEU A 65 -10.62 -9.55 1.70
N LEU A 66 -11.08 -10.79 1.83
CA LEU A 66 -10.24 -11.97 1.95
C LEU A 66 -10.37 -12.85 0.69
N PHE A 67 -9.24 -13.37 0.21
CA PHE A 67 -9.17 -14.17 -1.01
C PHE A 67 -8.69 -15.62 -0.74
N GLU A 68 -8.98 -16.54 -1.66
CA GLU A 68 -8.67 -17.98 -1.57
C GLU A 68 -7.17 -18.25 -1.42
N ASN A 69 -6.33 -17.41 -2.01
CA ASN A 69 -4.87 -17.50 -1.93
C ASN A 69 -4.30 -17.00 -0.59
N GLY A 70 -5.14 -16.68 0.39
CA GLY A 70 -4.75 -16.17 1.70
C GLY A 70 -4.33 -14.69 1.69
N LYS A 71 -4.38 -14.02 0.53
CA LYS A 71 -4.18 -12.57 0.46
C LYS A 71 -5.41 -11.86 1.01
N GLN A 72 -5.17 -10.66 1.50
CA GLN A 72 -6.20 -9.76 1.96
C GLN A 72 -5.86 -8.33 1.51
N ILE A 73 -6.90 -7.56 1.23
CA ILE A 73 -6.80 -6.11 1.10
C ILE A 73 -7.84 -5.46 2.00
N ALA A 74 -7.58 -4.24 2.42
CA ALA A 74 -8.54 -3.42 3.14
C ALA A 74 -8.76 -2.10 2.40
N LEU A 75 -10.01 -1.66 2.30
CA LEU A 75 -10.35 -0.30 1.86
C LEU A 75 -10.42 0.57 3.11
N VAL A 76 -9.57 1.61 3.15
CA VAL A 76 -9.37 2.48 4.31
C VAL A 76 -9.40 3.95 3.88
N GLU A 77 -9.92 4.83 4.74
CA GLU A 77 -9.76 6.28 4.62
C GLU A 77 -8.77 6.75 5.71
N PRO A 78 -7.81 7.64 5.40
CA PRO A 78 -7.48 8.21 4.09
C PRO A 78 -6.54 7.34 3.22
N GLY A 79 -6.17 6.14 3.67
CA GLY A 79 -5.07 5.36 3.08
C GLY A 79 -5.34 4.73 1.71
N GLY A 80 -6.59 4.66 1.24
CA GLY A 80 -6.95 4.02 -0.01
C GLY A 80 -7.02 2.49 0.12
N VAL A 81 -6.16 1.78 -0.62
CA VAL A 81 -6.07 0.32 -0.55
C VAL A 81 -4.87 -0.08 0.32
N ALA A 82 -5.16 -0.70 1.45
CA ALA A 82 -4.17 -1.21 2.39
C ALA A 82 -3.98 -2.73 2.28
N PHE A 83 -2.78 -3.18 2.59
CA PHE A 83 -2.33 -4.58 2.44
C PHE A 83 -1.25 -4.90 3.48
N ALA A 84 -0.94 -6.19 3.65
CA ALA A 84 0.20 -6.60 4.45
C ALA A 84 1.51 -6.31 3.69
N PRO A 85 2.54 -5.72 4.33
CA PRO A 85 3.84 -5.63 3.70
C PRO A 85 4.47 -7.02 3.55
N SER A 86 5.42 -7.15 2.65
CA SER A 86 6.18 -8.39 2.43
C SER A 86 7.65 -8.12 2.59
N THR A 87 8.35 -8.95 3.36
CA THR A 87 9.79 -8.79 3.58
C THR A 87 10.64 -9.62 2.62
N GLU A 88 10.09 -9.97 1.45
CA GLU A 88 10.73 -10.85 0.47
C GLU A 88 12.07 -10.28 0.00
N ASN A 89 12.13 -8.99 -0.36
CA ASN A 89 13.35 -8.34 -0.84
C ASN A 89 14.03 -7.43 0.20
N SER A 90 13.37 -7.14 1.33
CA SER A 90 13.95 -6.34 2.41
C SER A 90 14.66 -7.19 3.48
N GLY A 91 14.30 -8.47 3.62
CA GLY A 91 14.60 -9.21 4.85
C GLY A 91 13.91 -8.59 6.08
N PRO A 92 14.23 -9.04 7.31
CA PRO A 92 13.59 -8.55 8.53
C PRO A 92 13.76 -7.05 8.73
N VAL A 93 12.63 -6.33 8.89
CA VAL A 93 12.60 -4.88 9.10
C VAL A 93 12.13 -4.56 10.51
N GLN A 94 12.82 -3.66 11.21
CA GLN A 94 12.42 -3.20 12.53
C GLN A 94 11.24 -2.23 12.42
N ASP A 95 10.30 -2.35 13.36
CA ASP A 95 9.12 -1.48 13.45
C ASP A 95 8.25 -1.44 12.19
N LEU A 96 8.27 -2.51 11.38
CA LEU A 96 7.43 -2.64 10.19
C LEU A 96 5.95 -2.73 10.60
N PRO A 97 5.08 -1.80 10.14
CA PRO A 97 3.66 -1.87 10.43
C PRO A 97 3.04 -3.16 9.87
N PRO A 98 2.06 -3.78 10.55
CA PRO A 98 1.44 -5.02 10.06
C PRO A 98 0.56 -4.80 8.83
N VAL A 99 0.17 -3.56 8.57
CA VAL A 99 -0.67 -3.12 7.45
C VAL A 99 -0.12 -1.79 6.96
N VAL A 100 0.01 -1.63 5.64
CA VAL A 100 0.52 -0.44 4.97
C VAL A 100 -0.30 -0.15 3.70
N CYS A 101 -0.15 1.04 3.14
CA CYS A 101 -0.71 1.44 1.85
C CYS A 101 0.31 2.20 1.00
N LEU A 102 -0.03 2.51 -0.26
CA LEU A 102 0.86 3.28 -1.14
C LEU A 102 1.04 4.74 -0.70
N SER A 103 0.07 5.30 0.04
CA SER A 103 0.22 6.61 0.67
C SER A 103 1.33 6.62 1.74
N ASP A 104 1.48 5.51 2.49
CA ASP A 104 2.59 5.34 3.44
C ASP A 104 3.93 5.33 2.70
N PHE A 105 4.02 4.60 1.57
CA PHE A 105 5.21 4.62 0.72
C PHE A 105 5.58 6.05 0.30
N HIS A 106 4.63 6.83 -0.23
CA HIS A 106 4.91 8.20 -0.65
C HIS A 106 5.39 9.08 0.51
N THR A 107 4.76 8.95 1.68
CA THR A 107 5.16 9.70 2.89
C THR A 107 6.57 9.36 3.33
N LEU A 108 6.92 8.06 3.35
CA LEU A 108 8.25 7.60 3.74
C LEU A 108 9.29 7.98 2.69
N LYS A 109 8.96 7.84 1.41
CA LYS A 109 9.83 8.21 0.29
C LYS A 109 10.18 9.70 0.31
N GLN A 110 9.22 10.57 0.61
CA GLN A 110 9.48 12.01 0.79
C GLN A 110 10.48 12.28 1.91
N ARG A 111 10.44 11.53 3.02
CA ARG A 111 11.42 11.66 4.11
C ARG A 111 12.81 11.19 3.68
N VAL A 112 12.88 10.08 2.94
CA VAL A 112 14.14 9.61 2.35
C VAL A 112 14.71 10.68 1.41
N ASP A 113 13.88 11.23 0.53
CA ASP A 113 14.30 12.25 -0.43
C ASP A 113 14.75 13.55 0.27
N HIS A 114 14.09 13.96 1.35
CA HIS A 114 14.55 15.07 2.18
C HIS A 114 15.97 14.84 2.71
N HIS A 115 16.24 13.66 3.28
CA HIS A 115 17.58 13.35 3.80
C HIS A 115 18.65 13.27 2.72
N LEU A 116 18.29 12.82 1.51
CA LEU A 116 19.25 12.68 0.42
C LEU A 116 19.46 13.99 -0.33
N TYR A 117 18.40 14.71 -0.70
CA TYR A 117 18.48 15.78 -1.68
C TYR A 117 18.45 17.18 -1.07
N ASP A 118 17.83 17.36 0.10
CA ASP A 118 17.80 18.68 0.75
C ASP A 118 19.07 18.96 1.57
N HIS A 119 19.79 17.91 1.99
CA HIS A 119 21.05 17.98 2.72
C HIS A 119 22.16 17.18 2.01
N PRO A 120 22.63 17.63 0.83
CA PRO A 120 23.53 16.83 -0.02
C PRO A 120 24.93 16.63 0.57
N ASP A 121 25.38 17.55 1.43
CA ASP A 121 26.72 17.52 2.04
C ASP A 121 26.76 16.73 3.37
N GLU A 122 25.60 16.30 3.87
CA GLU A 122 25.50 15.52 5.10
C GLU A 122 25.41 14.02 4.78
N PRO A 123 26.08 13.16 5.57
CA PRO A 123 25.88 11.73 5.45
C PRO A 123 24.43 11.39 5.83
N PRO A 124 23.72 10.53 5.06
CA PRO A 124 22.36 10.18 5.37
C PRO A 124 22.29 9.53 6.77
N PRO A 125 21.32 9.91 7.62
CA PRO A 125 21.12 9.27 8.91
C PRO A 125 20.97 7.75 8.76
N ARG A 126 21.43 6.97 9.75
CA ARG A 126 21.27 5.50 9.75
C ARG A 126 19.80 5.08 9.60
N GLU A 127 18.89 5.88 10.13
CA GLU A 127 17.44 5.69 10.03
C GLU A 127 16.93 5.72 8.59
N THR A 128 17.63 6.43 7.68
CA THR A 128 17.28 6.49 6.24
C THR A 128 17.27 5.10 5.61
N LEU A 129 18.22 4.24 6.00
CA LEU A 129 18.23 2.85 5.53
C LEU A 129 16.99 2.10 6.01
N ASN A 130 16.60 2.26 7.28
CA ASN A 130 15.40 1.60 7.80
C ASN A 130 14.13 2.06 7.05
N LEU A 131 14.01 3.37 6.77
CA LEU A 131 12.90 3.90 5.96
C LEU A 131 12.86 3.27 4.56
N ILE A 132 14.01 3.07 3.93
CA ILE A 132 14.09 2.38 2.64
C ILE A 132 13.68 0.92 2.76
N MET A 133 14.11 0.21 3.80
CA MET A 133 13.70 -1.18 4.01
C MET A 133 12.17 -1.30 4.16
N ILE A 134 11.54 -0.35 4.87
CA ILE A 134 10.08 -0.27 4.98
C ILE A 134 9.44 0.03 3.61
N CYS A 135 10.03 0.94 2.82
CA CYS A 135 9.56 1.23 1.46
C CYS A 135 9.62 -0.02 0.56
N ILE A 136 10.73 -0.78 0.58
CA ILE A 136 10.87 -2.04 -0.15
C ILE A 136 9.77 -3.01 0.28
N ALA A 137 9.58 -3.19 1.58
CA ALA A 137 8.59 -4.12 2.10
C ALA A 137 7.14 -3.72 1.75
N THR A 138 6.89 -2.41 1.66
CA THR A 138 5.60 -1.86 1.21
C THR A 138 5.38 -2.14 -0.27
N LEU A 139 6.37 -1.91 -1.14
CA LEU A 139 6.24 -2.19 -2.58
C LEU A 139 6.11 -3.70 -2.86
N ASP A 140 6.80 -4.55 -2.11
CA ASP A 140 6.66 -6.00 -2.21
C ASP A 140 5.23 -6.45 -1.83
N GLY A 141 4.65 -5.88 -0.77
CA GLY A 141 3.25 -6.11 -0.40
C GLY A 141 2.27 -5.64 -1.47
N ALA A 142 2.49 -4.45 -2.02
CA ALA A 142 1.67 -3.88 -3.09
C ALA A 142 1.68 -4.76 -4.35
N ARG A 143 2.88 -5.20 -4.77
CA ARG A 143 3.05 -6.13 -5.90
C ARG A 143 2.38 -7.47 -5.62
N ALA A 144 2.49 -7.98 -4.40
CA ALA A 144 1.86 -9.22 -4.00
C ALA A 144 0.33 -9.16 -4.11
N VAL A 145 -0.30 -8.02 -3.80
CA VAL A 145 -1.76 -7.85 -3.98
C VAL A 145 -2.19 -7.45 -5.39
N GLY A 146 -1.23 -7.16 -6.28
CA GLY A 146 -1.46 -7.00 -7.72
C GLY A 146 -1.35 -5.58 -8.25
N PHE A 147 -0.78 -4.64 -7.50
CA PHE A 147 -0.43 -3.32 -8.04
C PHE A 147 0.76 -3.41 -9.00
N ASP A 148 0.74 -2.59 -10.06
CA ASP A 148 1.93 -2.29 -10.85
C ASP A 148 2.74 -1.17 -10.18
N VAL A 149 3.90 -1.53 -9.65
CA VAL A 149 4.76 -0.64 -8.86
C VAL A 149 6.16 -0.45 -9.45
N ALA A 150 6.37 -0.84 -10.71
CA ALA A 150 7.69 -0.82 -11.35
C ALA A 150 8.32 0.59 -11.43
N ASP A 151 7.50 1.61 -11.60
CA ASP A 151 7.91 3.02 -11.55
C ASP A 151 8.38 3.43 -10.14
N LEU A 152 7.65 3.05 -9.09
CA LEU A 152 7.99 3.35 -7.70
C LEU A 152 9.25 2.62 -7.25
N GLU A 153 9.43 1.37 -7.70
CA GLU A 153 10.67 0.60 -7.52
C GLU A 153 11.85 1.35 -8.14
N GLY A 154 11.71 1.82 -9.39
CA GLY A 154 12.73 2.59 -10.07
C GLY A 154 13.06 3.93 -9.40
N GLU A 155 12.08 4.56 -8.74
CA GLU A 155 12.33 5.75 -7.90
C GLU A 155 13.10 5.43 -6.63
N LEU A 156 12.77 4.32 -5.97
CA LEU A 156 13.46 3.87 -4.75
C LEU A 156 14.90 3.41 -5.05
N GLU A 157 15.13 2.77 -6.19
CA GLU A 157 16.45 2.36 -6.66
C GLU A 157 17.38 3.58 -6.85
N LYS A 158 16.86 4.72 -7.32
CA LYS A 158 17.65 5.97 -7.39
C LYS A 158 18.11 6.44 -6.01
N SER A 159 17.24 6.37 -5.01
CA SER A 159 17.58 6.72 -3.62
C SER A 159 18.62 5.77 -3.02
N LEU A 160 18.51 4.46 -3.29
CA LEU A 160 19.49 3.45 -2.88
C LEU A 160 20.88 3.71 -3.48
N ASN A 161 20.93 3.93 -4.79
CA ASN A 161 22.18 4.25 -5.50
C ASN A 161 22.85 5.51 -4.94
N GLU A 162 22.06 6.52 -4.55
CA GLU A 162 22.58 7.74 -3.94
C GLU A 162 23.18 7.49 -2.55
N ILE A 163 22.56 6.64 -1.73
CA ILE A 163 23.13 6.25 -0.43
C ILE A 163 24.44 5.51 -0.62
N GLU A 164 24.47 4.51 -1.51
CA GLU A 164 25.69 3.75 -1.80
C GLU A 164 26.83 4.67 -2.25
N ARG A 165 26.53 5.67 -3.09
CA ARG A 165 27.51 6.65 -3.55
C ARG A 165 28.13 7.46 -2.40
N ARG A 166 27.35 7.76 -1.35
CA ARG A 166 27.81 8.56 -0.19
C ARG A 166 28.45 7.74 0.93
N THR A 167 28.25 6.42 0.93
CA THR A 167 28.78 5.51 1.96
C THR A 167 30.02 4.72 1.51
N ARG A 168 30.41 4.84 0.22
CA ARG A 168 31.69 4.37 -0.31
C ARG A 168 32.79 5.40 -0.14
#